data_AF-A0A4Q1SYD8-F1
#
_entry.id   AF-A0A4Q1SYD8-F1
#
_cell.length_a   1.000
_cell.length_b   1.000
_cell.length_c   1.000
_cell.angle_alpha   90.00
_cell.angle_beta   90.00
_cell.angle_gamma   90.00
#
_symmetry.space_group_name_H-M   'P 1'
#
loop_
_entity.id
_entity.type
_entity.pdbx_description
1 polymer ?
#
loop_
_entity_poly.entity_id
_entity_poly.type
_entity_poly.pdbx_seq_one_letter_code
_entity_poly.pdbx_strand_id
1 'polypeptide(L)'
;MEWEIYHISQQTELEYNEAEGDAILHCQVPQAAEHFKKLLDGATQATLDFDGGELEGQSVIGFRLRNANGEFYIALLKKDWNHLLEQPDEVVFQYGEGEKGQFSSTFYNGMFEQFLDRMIDRYNAGEKTTFTEDIIEVFGEED
;
A
#
# COMPACT_ATOMS: atom_id res chain seq x y z
N MET A 1 0.57 23.10 4.75
CA MET A 1 1.93 22.54 4.78
C MET A 1 1.75 21.05 4.78
N GLU A 2 1.70 20.45 3.59
CA GLU A 2 1.43 19.02 3.46
C GLU A 2 2.78 18.33 3.36
N TRP A 3 3.19 17.71 4.46
CA TRP A 3 4.37 16.85 4.47
C TRP A 3 3.86 15.45 4.16
N GLU A 4 3.89 15.05 2.89
CA GLU A 4 3.83 13.64 2.53
C GLU A 4 5.18 13.03 2.88
N ILE A 5 5.22 12.28 3.97
CA ILE A 5 6.39 11.53 4.40
C ILE A 5 6.22 10.13 3.82
N TYR A 6 7.21 9.69 3.03
CA TYR A 6 7.18 8.40 2.39
C TYR A 6 8.09 7.39 3.10
N HIS A 7 7.66 6.13 3.13
CA HIS A 7 8.40 5.01 3.68
C HIS A 7 8.26 3.78 2.78
N ILE A 8 9.35 3.05 2.53
CA ILE A 8 9.33 1.85 1.68
C ILE A 8 9.12 0.59 2.53
N SER A 9 8.17 -0.27 2.17
CA SER A 9 8.05 -1.60 2.76
C SER A 9 9.32 -2.41 2.50
N GLN A 10 9.95 -2.91 3.55
CA GLN A 10 11.19 -3.66 3.47
C GLN A 10 10.93 -5.14 3.17
N GLN A 11 9.82 -5.66 3.66
CA GLN A 11 9.36 -7.03 3.48
C GLN A 11 7.85 -7.07 3.49
N THR A 12 7.28 -7.93 2.65
CA THR A 12 5.84 -8.14 2.53
C THR A 12 5.56 -9.64 2.57
N GLU A 13 4.49 -10.04 3.25
CA GLU A 13 4.02 -11.43 3.33
C GLU A 13 2.50 -11.47 3.33
N LEU A 14 1.91 -12.49 2.72
CA LEU A 14 0.47 -12.72 2.75
C LEU A 14 0.19 -13.93 3.65
N GLU A 15 -0.59 -13.72 4.70
CA GLU A 15 -1.05 -14.77 5.62
C GLU A 15 -2.54 -15.04 5.39
N TYR A 16 -2.93 -16.31 5.40
CA TYR A 16 -4.34 -16.71 5.31
C TYR A 16 -4.81 -17.21 6.67
N ASN A 17 -5.81 -16.53 7.23
CA ASN A 17 -6.49 -17.00 8.44
C ASN A 17 -7.59 -17.98 8.04
N GLU A 18 -7.27 -19.28 8.02
CA GLU A 18 -8.21 -20.34 7.65
C GLU A 18 -9.49 -20.38 8.51
N ALA A 19 -9.43 -19.87 9.74
CA ALA A 19 -10.57 -19.92 10.67
C ALA A 19 -11.63 -18.86 10.33
N GLU A 20 -11.20 -17.68 9.87
CA GLU A 20 -12.09 -16.57 9.52
C GLU A 20 -12.30 -16.44 8.00
N GLY A 21 -11.42 -17.05 7.20
CA GLY A 21 -11.45 -16.99 5.75
C GLY A 21 -10.82 -15.73 5.18
N ASP A 22 -10.04 -15.00 5.98
CA ASP A 22 -9.47 -13.69 5.64
C ASP A 22 -8.03 -13.84 5.14
N ALA A 23 -7.67 -13.06 4.13
CA ALA A 23 -6.29 -12.89 3.66
C ALA A 23 -5.71 -11.57 4.19
N ILE A 24 -4.59 -11.64 4.90
CA ILE A 24 -3.98 -10.50 5.57
C ILE A 24 -2.61 -10.21 4.95
N LEU A 25 -2.44 -8.98 4.45
CA LEU A 25 -1.17 -8.51 3.92
C LEU A 25 -0.33 -7.88 5.03
N HIS A 26 0.80 -8.49 5.36
CA HIS A 26 1.78 -7.96 6.31
C HIS A 26 2.83 -7.14 5.59
N CYS A 27 3.02 -5.89 6.01
CA CYS A 27 4.05 -4.99 5.48
C CYS A 27 4.99 -4.52 6.60
N GLN A 28 6.30 -4.79 6.45
CA GLN A 28 7.33 -4.42 7.41
C GLN A 28 7.95 -3.07 7.06
N VAL A 29 7.74 -2.08 7.93
CA VAL A 29 8.17 -0.69 7.77
C VAL A 29 8.85 -0.17 9.06
N PRO A 30 9.95 -0.78 9.51
CA PRO A 30 10.60 -0.45 10.78
C PRO A 30 10.98 1.02 10.92
N GLN A 31 11.36 1.67 9.82
CA GLN A 31 11.74 3.08 9.75
C GLN A 31 10.57 4.06 9.91
N ALA A 32 9.33 3.59 9.79
CA ALA A 32 8.13 4.42 9.94
C ALA A 32 7.65 4.53 11.41
N ALA A 33 8.38 3.95 12.38
CA ALA A 33 7.91 3.82 13.76
C ALA A 33 7.53 5.15 14.43
N GLU A 34 8.37 6.17 14.31
CA GLU A 34 8.09 7.49 14.88
C GLU A 34 6.91 8.18 14.20
N HIS A 35 6.68 7.89 12.92
CA HIS A 35 5.58 8.41 12.14
C HIS A 35 4.28 7.74 12.58
N PHE A 36 4.22 6.41 12.59
CA PHE A 36 3.07 5.69 13.13
C PHE A 36 2.72 6.13 14.54
N LYS A 37 3.72 6.30 15.42
CA LYS A 37 3.47 6.82 16.76
C LYS A 37 2.75 8.18 16.74
N LYS A 38 3.15 9.11 15.86
CA LYS A 38 2.49 10.41 15.71
C LYS A 38 1.09 10.32 15.10
N LEU A 39 0.93 9.49 14.07
CA LEU A 39 -0.37 9.28 13.42
C LEU A 39 -1.37 8.69 14.41
N LEU A 40 -0.95 7.71 15.21
CA LEU A 40 -1.82 6.99 16.14
C LEU A 40 -2.04 7.71 17.48
N ASP A 41 -1.27 8.76 17.78
CA ASP A 41 -1.37 9.47 19.08
C ASP A 41 -2.74 10.14 19.25
N GLY A 42 -3.60 9.54 20.06
CA GLY A 42 -4.97 10.01 20.28
C GLY A 42 -5.91 9.88 19.06
N ALA A 43 -5.45 9.29 17.96
CA ALA A 43 -6.30 9.01 16.81
C ALA A 43 -7.02 7.68 17.00
N THR A 44 -8.32 7.66 16.68
CA THR A 44 -9.13 6.43 16.79
C THR A 44 -9.07 5.57 15.54
N GLN A 45 -8.86 6.18 14.37
CA GLN A 45 -8.80 5.49 13.07
C GLN A 45 -7.93 6.30 12.09
N ALA A 46 -7.37 5.63 11.08
CA ALA A 46 -6.82 6.25 9.88
C ALA A 46 -7.50 5.66 8.64
N THR A 47 -7.70 6.50 7.61
CA THR A 47 -8.21 6.06 6.31
C THR A 47 -7.04 5.59 5.46
N LEU A 48 -7.24 4.50 4.73
CA LEU A 48 -6.33 3.98 3.72
C LEU A 48 -6.86 4.33 2.33
N ASP A 49 -6.05 5.03 1.55
CA ASP A 49 -6.24 5.29 0.13
C ASP A 49 -5.09 4.66 -0.68
N PHE A 50 -5.27 4.52 -1.99
CA PHE A 50 -4.24 4.01 -2.91
C PHE A 50 -3.78 5.09 -3.88
N ASP A 51 -2.46 5.15 -4.11
CA ASP A 51 -1.82 5.98 -5.12
C ASP A 51 -0.61 5.22 -5.69
N GLY A 52 0.14 5.80 -6.61
CA GLY A 52 1.34 5.16 -7.11
C GLY A 52 2.15 6.01 -8.08
N GLY A 53 3.32 5.50 -8.43
CA GLY A 53 4.24 6.20 -9.32
C GLY A 53 5.64 5.63 -9.24
N GLU A 54 6.61 6.50 -9.51
CA GLU A 54 8.03 6.16 -9.46
C GLU A 54 8.68 6.80 -8.24
N LEU A 55 9.30 5.98 -7.39
CA LEU A 55 10.07 6.41 -6.24
C LEU A 55 11.51 5.92 -6.41
N GLU A 56 12.47 6.85 -6.45
CA GLU A 56 13.90 6.54 -6.65
C GLU A 56 14.16 5.66 -7.90
N GLY A 57 13.36 5.86 -8.95
CA GLY A 57 13.43 5.09 -10.20
C GLY A 57 12.80 3.69 -10.14
N GLN A 58 12.05 3.38 -9.08
CA GLN A 58 11.31 2.12 -8.93
C GLN A 58 9.81 2.37 -8.94
N SER A 59 9.08 1.54 -9.68
CA SER A 59 7.62 1.53 -9.66
C SER A 59 7.10 1.09 -8.29
N VAL A 60 6.22 1.89 -7.71
CA VAL A 60 5.63 1.65 -6.38
C VAL A 60 4.13 1.88 -6.37
N ILE A 61 3.40 1.02 -5.66
CA ILE A 61 2.02 1.27 -5.24
C ILE A 61 2.08 1.82 -3.82
N GLY A 62 1.38 2.91 -3.58
CA GLY A 62 1.32 3.60 -2.32
C GLY A 62 0.09 3.29 -1.52
N PHE A 63 0.29 2.92 -0.26
CA PHE A 63 -0.73 2.95 0.78
C PHE A 63 -0.68 4.32 1.47
N ARG A 64 -1.65 5.18 1.15
CA ARG A 64 -1.75 6.53 1.71
C ARG A 64 -2.62 6.48 2.96
N LEU A 65 -1.99 6.60 4.13
CA LEU A 65 -2.66 6.61 5.42
C LEU A 65 -2.92 8.04 5.87
N ARG A 66 -4.16 8.39 6.18
CA ARG A 66 -4.55 9.75 6.59
C ARG A 66 -5.45 9.76 7.84
N ASN A 67 -5.18 10.66 8.77
CA ASN A 67 -6.11 11.02 9.84
C ASN A 67 -5.92 12.49 10.29
N ALA A 68 -6.53 12.86 11.42
CA ALA A 68 -6.45 14.22 11.96
C ALA A 68 -5.04 14.68 12.35
N ASN A 69 -4.11 13.76 12.61
CA ASN A 69 -2.74 14.04 13.02
C ASN A 69 -1.79 14.21 11.82
N GLY A 70 -2.17 13.72 10.64
CA GLY A 70 -1.36 13.86 9.43
C GLY A 70 -1.61 12.76 8.41
N GLU A 71 -0.67 12.66 7.49
CA GLU A 71 -0.71 11.73 6.38
C GLU A 71 0.67 11.14 6.10
N PHE A 72 0.72 9.84 5.80
CA PHE A 72 1.92 9.16 5.35
C PHE A 72 1.65 8.33 4.09
N TYR A 73 2.71 8.15 3.33
CA TYR A 73 2.74 7.29 2.16
C TYR A 73 3.63 6.08 2.43
N ILE A 74 3.09 4.88 2.32
CA ILE A 74 3.86 3.65 2.46
C ILE A 74 3.96 2.99 1.08
N ALA A 75 5.16 2.95 0.54
CA ALA A 75 5.45 2.44 -0.79
C ALA A 75 5.66 0.92 -0.76
N LEU A 76 4.83 0.21 -1.52
CA LEU A 76 4.99 -1.20 -1.84
C LEU A 76 5.73 -1.33 -3.18
N LEU A 77 6.87 -2.02 -3.13
CA LEU A 77 7.73 -2.23 -4.30
C LEU A 77 7.10 -3.25 -5.26
N LYS A 78 7.34 -3.10 -6.57
CA LYS A 78 6.84 -4.00 -7.62
C LYS A 78 7.00 -5.49 -7.32
N LYS A 79 8.13 -5.89 -6.73
CA LYS A 79 8.42 -7.28 -6.36
C LYS A 79 7.34 -7.94 -5.47
N ASP A 80 6.57 -7.13 -4.74
CA ASP A 80 5.58 -7.59 -3.75
C ASP A 80 4.13 -7.39 -4.24
N TRP A 81 3.92 -6.81 -5.44
CA TRP A 81 2.57 -6.50 -5.95
C TRP A 81 1.71 -7.73 -6.19
N ASN A 82 2.32 -8.89 -6.45
CA ASN A 82 1.58 -10.15 -6.64
C ASN A 82 0.74 -10.52 -5.41
N HIS A 83 1.11 -10.08 -4.21
CA HIS A 83 0.27 -10.29 -3.03
C HIS A 83 -1.06 -9.54 -3.09
N LEU A 84 -1.17 -8.48 -3.89
CA LEU A 84 -2.40 -7.71 -4.09
C LEU A 84 -3.37 -8.38 -5.07
N LEU A 85 -2.89 -9.32 -5.90
CA LEU A 85 -3.76 -10.11 -6.80
C LEU A 85 -4.73 -10.99 -6.01
N GLU A 86 -4.32 -11.40 -4.81
CA GLU A 86 -5.12 -12.19 -3.89
C GLU A 86 -6.22 -11.36 -3.19
N GLN A 87 -6.28 -10.04 -3.46
CA GLN A 87 -7.28 -9.11 -2.93
C GLN A 87 -7.46 -9.24 -1.40
N PRO A 88 -6.40 -8.97 -0.60
CA PRO A 88 -6.45 -9.14 0.85
C PRO A 88 -7.59 -8.36 1.48
N ASP A 89 -8.09 -8.83 2.62
CA ASP A 89 -9.16 -8.18 3.38
C ASP A 89 -8.61 -7.10 4.33
N GLU A 90 -7.40 -7.31 4.83
CA GLU A 90 -6.71 -6.41 5.75
C GLU A 90 -5.25 -6.20 5.33
N VAL A 91 -4.71 -5.02 5.61
CA VAL A 91 -3.28 -4.75 5.58
C VAL A 91 -2.79 -4.38 6.99
N VAL A 92 -1.72 -5.05 7.42
CA VAL A 92 -1.06 -4.84 8.71
C VAL A 92 0.32 -4.25 8.47
N PHE A 93 0.55 -3.06 9.01
CA PHE A 93 1.84 -2.38 8.99
C PHE A 93 2.59 -2.62 10.30
N GLN A 94 3.68 -3.37 10.21
CA GLN A 94 4.55 -3.68 11.36
C GLN A 94 5.72 -2.70 11.37
N TYR A 95 5.94 -2.02 12.50
CA TYR A 95 6.91 -0.93 12.61
C TYR A 95 7.73 -0.99 13.90
N GLY A 96 8.84 -0.24 13.90
CA GLY A 96 9.87 -0.29 14.95
C GLY A 96 10.88 -1.42 14.72
N GLU A 97 12.03 -1.32 15.37
CA GLU A 97 13.05 -2.38 15.29
C GLU A 97 12.53 -3.68 15.90
N GLY A 98 12.31 -4.71 15.08
CA GLY A 98 11.91 -6.06 15.49
C GLY A 98 10.44 -6.21 15.89
N GLU A 99 9.51 -5.66 15.08
CA GLU A 99 8.05 -5.83 15.23
C GLU A 99 7.46 -5.29 16.55
N LYS A 100 7.89 -4.11 16.98
CA LYS A 100 7.49 -3.54 18.29
C LYS A 100 6.09 -2.93 18.30
N GLY A 101 5.50 -2.68 17.15
CA GLY A 101 4.14 -2.15 17.02
C GLY A 101 3.52 -2.54 15.68
N GLN A 102 2.19 -2.55 15.66
CA GLN A 102 1.41 -2.83 14.46
C GLN A 102 0.26 -1.85 14.32
N PHE A 103 -0.07 -1.54 13.09
CA PHE A 103 -1.27 -0.81 12.72
C PHE A 103 -2.00 -1.58 11.62
N SER A 104 -3.27 -1.90 11.80
CA SER A 104 -4.06 -2.57 10.78
C SER A 104 -5.13 -1.65 10.19
N SER A 105 -5.47 -1.89 8.94
CA SER A 105 -6.54 -1.22 8.22
C SER A 105 -7.19 -2.20 7.26
N THR A 106 -8.52 -2.12 7.13
CA THR A 106 -9.24 -2.79 6.06
C THR A 106 -8.65 -2.42 4.70
N PHE A 107 -8.41 -3.43 3.88
CA PHE A 107 -7.98 -3.26 2.50
C PHE A 107 -9.23 -3.17 1.63
N TYR A 108 -9.59 -1.95 1.21
CA TYR A 108 -10.81 -1.72 0.45
C TYR A 108 -10.62 -2.16 -1.01
N ASN A 109 -10.84 -3.44 -1.32
CA ASN A 109 -10.67 -4.02 -2.66
C ASN A 109 -11.28 -3.17 -3.78
N GLY A 110 -12.53 -2.72 -3.62
CA GLY A 110 -13.17 -1.88 -4.64
C GLY A 110 -12.53 -0.50 -4.85
N MET A 111 -11.79 0.04 -3.86
CA MET A 111 -11.00 1.26 -4.04
C MET A 111 -9.68 0.97 -4.76
N PHE A 112 -9.07 -0.18 -4.46
CA PHE A 112 -7.86 -0.64 -5.14
C PHE A 112 -8.13 -0.94 -6.63
N GLU A 113 -9.23 -1.62 -6.95
CA GLU A 113 -9.67 -1.87 -8.33
C GLU A 113 -9.87 -0.55 -9.10
N GLN A 114 -10.56 0.43 -8.51
CA GLN A 114 -10.71 1.76 -9.12
C GLN A 114 -9.38 2.48 -9.35
N PHE A 115 -8.40 2.25 -8.49
CA PHE A 115 -7.05 2.77 -8.66
C PHE A 115 -6.37 2.07 -9.86
N LEU A 116 -6.44 0.74 -9.96
CA LEU A 116 -5.90 -0.01 -11.09
C LEU A 116 -6.55 0.40 -12.42
N ASP A 117 -7.88 0.47 -12.47
CA ASP A 117 -8.64 0.89 -13.66
C ASP A 117 -8.16 2.26 -14.15
N ARG A 118 -7.97 3.21 -13.23
CA ARG A 118 -7.47 4.55 -13.57
C ARG A 118 -6.07 4.49 -14.19
N MET A 119 -5.19 3.63 -13.68
CA MET A 119 -3.84 3.48 -14.22
C MET A 119 -3.84 2.79 -15.58
N ILE A 120 -4.69 1.79 -15.77
CA ILE A 120 -4.90 1.10 -17.05
C ILE A 120 -5.48 2.06 -18.10
N ASP A 121 -6.45 2.89 -17.72
CA ASP A 121 -7.03 3.92 -18.60
C ASP A 121 -5.99 4.94 -19.06
N ARG A 122 -5.09 5.38 -18.15
CA ARG A 122 -3.98 6.27 -18.50
C ARG A 122 -3.03 5.60 -19.50
N TYR A 123 -2.71 4.33 -19.29
CA TYR A 123 -1.92 3.55 -20.21
C TYR A 123 -2.56 3.47 -21.60
N ASN A 124 -3.86 3.19 -21.66
CA ASN A 124 -4.63 3.08 -22.90
C ASN A 124 -4.80 4.44 -23.60
N ALA A 125 -4.83 5.53 -22.85
CA ALA A 125 -4.81 6.90 -23.37
C ALA A 125 -3.44 7.33 -23.93
N GLY A 126 -2.42 6.48 -23.84
CA GLY A 126 -1.09 6.69 -24.42
C GLY A 126 -0.02 7.15 -23.43
N GLU A 127 -0.32 7.18 -22.13
CA GLU A 127 0.70 7.41 -21.10
C GLU A 127 1.52 6.12 -20.89
N LYS A 128 2.76 6.10 -21.39
CA LYS A 128 3.66 4.94 -21.28
C LYS A 128 4.82 5.27 -20.34
N THR A 129 4.51 5.50 -19.07
CA THR A 129 5.52 5.59 -18.01
C THR A 129 5.91 4.20 -17.53
N THR A 130 7.11 4.07 -16.94
CA THR A 130 7.58 2.83 -16.33
C THR A 130 6.53 2.27 -15.36
N PHE A 131 5.93 3.15 -14.55
CA PHE A 131 4.91 2.77 -13.59
C PHE A 131 3.65 2.20 -14.27
N THR A 132 3.09 2.90 -15.26
CA THR A 132 1.91 2.39 -15.99
C THR A 132 2.18 1.09 -16.74
N GLU A 133 3.37 0.94 -17.33
CA GLU A 133 3.78 -0.28 -18.01
C GLU A 133 3.88 -1.46 -17.05
N ASP A 134 4.48 -1.24 -15.88
CA ASP A 134 4.58 -2.25 -14.83
C ASP A 134 3.21 -2.64 -14.25
N ILE A 135 2.27 -1.69 -14.14
CA ILE A 135 0.90 -1.98 -13.74
C ILE A 135 0.23 -2.91 -14.75
N ILE A 136 0.36 -2.65 -16.06
CA ILE A 136 -0.19 -3.55 -17.09
C ILE A 136 0.48 -4.92 -17.04
N GLU A 137 1.80 -4.97 -16.86
CA GLU A 137 2.53 -6.25 -16.81
C GLU A 137 2.04 -7.16 -15.68
N VAL A 138 1.68 -6.59 -14.52
CA VAL A 138 1.29 -7.37 -13.33
C VAL A 138 -0.22 -7.56 -13.23
N PHE A 139 -1.00 -6.53 -13.53
CA PHE A 139 -2.46 -6.48 -13.28
C PHE A 139 -3.30 -6.40 -14.55
N GLY A 140 -2.69 -6.22 -15.73
CA GLY A 140 -3.43 -6.25 -16.99
C GLY A 140 -3.99 -7.64 -17.24
N GLU A 141 -5.28 -7.73 -17.56
CA GLU A 141 -5.86 -8.98 -18.05
C GLU A 141 -5.24 -9.33 -19.41
N GLU A 142 -4.79 -10.57 -19.60
CA GLU A 142 -4.50 -11.08 -20.95
C GLU A 142 -5.83 -11.23 -21.70
N ASP A 143 -6.09 -10.32 -22.64
CA ASP A 143 -7.17 -10.43 -23.63
C ASP A 143 -7.01 -11.67 -24.54
#